data_AF-A0A7S1US28-F1
#
_entry.id   AF-A0A7S1US28-F1
#
_cell.length_a   1.000
_cell.length_b   1.000
_cell.length_c   1.000
_cell.angle_alpha   90.00
_cell.angle_beta   90.00
_cell.angle_gamma   90.00
#
_symmetry.space_group_name_H-M   'P 1'
#
loop_
_entity.id
_entity.type
_entity.pdbx_description
1 polymer ?
#
loop_
_entity_poly.entity_id
_entity_poly.type
_entity_poly.pdbx_seq_one_letter_code
_entity_poly.pdbx_strand_id
1 'polypeptide(L)'
;MSAPPSKKKKKVVGTVDIGRKKTLSEEHTIRFDIHQFESLPSRRGQRTQSSSIACHGSSWSLRVYPGGCMSSDEGAIYVGLFLQNNVITESEGEVTAKYRIRAGPEVLGPTVSVFTKASNYWGYENYLLRSDFLNPSERFLVDGTL
;
A
#
# COMPACT_ATOMS: atom_id res chain seq x y z
N MET A 1 36.24 17.56 -42.63
CA MET A 1 35.07 17.38 -41.73
C MET A 1 35.01 15.91 -41.35
N SER A 2 35.37 15.54 -40.12
CA SER A 2 35.29 14.14 -39.63
C SER A 2 34.09 13.97 -38.71
N ALA A 3 33.33 12.88 -38.92
CA ALA A 3 32.17 12.54 -38.10
C ALA A 3 32.57 12.09 -36.69
N PRO A 4 31.75 12.37 -35.65
CA PRO A 4 32.07 12.00 -34.27
C PRO A 4 31.89 10.50 -34.03
N PRO A 5 32.65 9.90 -33.10
CA PRO A 5 32.61 8.47 -32.85
C PRO A 5 31.28 8.03 -32.20
N SER A 6 30.69 6.98 -32.76
CA SER A 6 29.48 6.32 -32.25
C SER A 6 29.73 5.65 -30.90
N LYS A 7 28.96 6.07 -29.87
CA LYS A 7 28.96 5.43 -28.55
C LYS A 7 28.29 4.05 -28.64
N LYS A 8 29.09 2.98 -28.54
CA LYS A 8 28.59 1.61 -28.46
C LYS A 8 27.69 1.45 -27.23
N LYS A 9 26.43 1.08 -27.44
CA LYS A 9 25.51 0.72 -26.35
C LYS A 9 26.00 -0.57 -25.69
N LYS A 10 26.33 -0.49 -24.40
CA LYS A 10 26.69 -1.68 -23.61
C LYS A 10 25.44 -2.53 -23.40
N LYS A 11 25.51 -3.82 -23.74
CA LYS A 11 24.46 -4.80 -23.48
C LYS A 11 24.79 -5.50 -22.16
N VAL A 12 23.94 -5.35 -21.16
CA VAL A 12 24.02 -6.16 -19.94
C VAL A 12 23.61 -7.58 -20.33
N VAL A 13 24.50 -8.54 -20.07
CA VAL A 13 24.33 -9.96 -20.46
C VAL A 13 23.73 -10.83 -19.34
N GLY A 14 23.62 -10.29 -18.13
CA GLY A 14 23.00 -10.94 -17.00
C GLY A 14 23.23 -10.14 -15.72
N THR A 15 22.40 -10.38 -14.71
CA THR A 15 22.54 -9.81 -13.37
C THR A 15 22.79 -10.97 -12.42
N VAL A 16 23.79 -10.83 -11.55
CA VAL A 16 24.09 -11.78 -10.47
C VAL A 16 23.96 -11.02 -9.16
N ASP A 17 23.04 -11.46 -8.32
CA ASP A 17 22.86 -10.92 -6.97
C ASP A 17 23.73 -11.73 -5.99
N ILE A 18 24.53 -11.05 -5.15
CA ILE A 18 25.26 -11.68 -4.04
C ILE A 18 24.49 -11.38 -2.74
N GLY A 19 24.01 -12.44 -2.08
CA GLY A 19 23.11 -12.37 -0.91
C GLY A 19 21.73 -12.97 -1.20
N ARG A 20 20.91 -13.21 -0.17
CA ARG A 20 19.53 -13.69 -0.36
C ARG A 20 18.61 -12.51 -0.70
N LYS A 21 18.46 -12.21 -1.99
CA LYS A 21 17.24 -11.55 -2.45
C LYS A 21 16.13 -12.58 -2.41
N LYS A 22 15.37 -12.63 -1.31
CA LYS A 22 14.26 -13.58 -1.16
C LYS A 22 13.07 -13.06 -1.99
N THR A 23 13.13 -13.27 -3.30
CA THR A 23 11.96 -13.08 -4.15
C THR A 23 10.98 -14.20 -3.82
N LEU A 24 9.85 -13.83 -3.25
CA LEU A 24 8.77 -14.76 -2.92
C LEU A 24 7.78 -14.71 -4.09
N SER A 25 7.56 -15.84 -4.73
CA SER A 25 6.71 -15.96 -5.93
C SER A 25 5.24 -16.24 -5.60
N GLU A 26 4.94 -16.56 -4.35
CA GLU A 26 3.59 -16.90 -3.89
C GLU A 26 2.84 -15.65 -3.44
N GLU A 27 1.59 -15.50 -3.88
CA GLU A 27 0.69 -14.45 -3.42
C GLU A 27 0.03 -14.87 -2.09
N HIS A 28 0.19 -14.04 -1.05
CA HIS A 28 -0.50 -14.22 0.23
C HIS A 28 -1.52 -13.11 0.42
N THR A 29 -2.68 -13.47 0.96
CA THR A 29 -3.70 -12.49 1.38
C THR A 29 -3.62 -12.26 2.87
N ILE A 30 -3.55 -10.98 3.25
CA ILE A 30 -3.67 -10.53 4.62
C ILE A 30 -5.05 -9.88 4.77
N ARG A 31 -5.82 -10.30 5.77
CA ARG A 31 -7.15 -9.76 6.07
C ARG A 31 -7.10 -8.90 7.33
N PHE A 32 -7.72 -7.74 7.27
CA PHE A 32 -7.95 -6.84 8.39
C PHE A 32 -9.44 -6.56 8.45
N ASP A 33 -10.09 -6.91 9.56
CA ASP A 33 -11.49 -6.57 9.79
C ASP A 33 -11.55 -5.24 10.57
N ILE A 34 -12.31 -4.27 10.06
CA ILE A 34 -12.47 -2.96 10.69
C ILE A 34 -13.89 -2.82 11.20
N HIS A 35 -14.08 -3.18 12.47
CA HIS A 35 -15.37 -3.10 13.13
C HIS A 35 -15.82 -1.65 13.34
N GLN A 36 -17.12 -1.43 13.22
CA GLN A 36 -17.78 -0.13 13.43
C GLN A 36 -17.16 0.96 12.56
N PHE A 37 -16.89 0.67 11.28
CA PHE A 37 -16.22 1.59 10.35
C PHE A 37 -16.90 2.96 10.27
N GLU A 38 -18.23 2.96 10.35
CA GLU A 38 -19.06 4.15 10.39
C GLU A 38 -18.72 5.10 11.55
N SER A 39 -18.28 4.56 12.69
CA SER A 39 -17.93 5.32 13.89
C SER A 39 -16.51 5.89 13.86
N LEU A 40 -15.68 5.45 12.91
CA LEU A 40 -14.30 5.92 12.83
C LEU A 40 -14.22 7.42 12.51
N PRO A 41 -13.15 8.11 12.95
CA PRO A 41 -13.06 9.55 12.78
C PRO A 41 -13.07 9.96 11.30
N SER A 42 -13.97 10.87 10.94
CA SER A 42 -14.13 11.40 9.58
C SER A 42 -13.38 12.72 9.35
N ARG A 43 -12.56 13.16 10.32
CA ARG A 43 -11.73 14.36 10.16
C ARG A 43 -10.50 14.03 9.31
N ARG A 44 -10.26 14.84 8.28
CA ARG A 44 -9.08 14.78 7.43
C ARG A 44 -7.78 14.71 8.24
N GLY A 45 -6.87 13.83 7.81
CA GLY A 45 -5.58 13.59 8.45
C GLY A 45 -5.63 12.67 9.67
N GLN A 46 -6.81 12.37 10.22
CA GLN A 46 -6.93 11.38 11.29
C GLN A 46 -6.90 9.96 10.70
N ARG A 47 -6.11 9.10 11.35
CA ARG A 47 -5.91 7.72 10.92
C ARG A 47 -6.17 6.73 12.06
N THR A 48 -6.60 5.55 11.66
CA THR A 48 -6.55 4.33 12.46
C THR A 48 -5.51 3.39 11.85
N GLN A 49 -4.87 2.57 12.66
CA GLN A 49 -3.91 1.58 12.18
C GLN A 49 -4.26 0.21 12.77
N SER A 50 -4.22 -0.83 11.94
CA SER A 50 -4.39 -2.20 12.40
C SER A 50 -3.21 -2.65 13.27
N SER A 51 -3.41 -3.74 13.99
CA SER A 51 -2.31 -4.57 14.49
C SER A 51 -1.45 -5.08 13.33
N SER A 52 -0.21 -5.44 13.63
CA SER A 52 0.71 -5.95 12.63
C SER A 52 0.59 -7.47 12.47
N ILE A 53 0.81 -7.95 11.25
CA ILE A 53 0.82 -9.37 10.90
C ILE A 53 2.07 -9.71 10.10
N ALA A 54 2.68 -10.84 10.44
CA ALA A 54 3.86 -11.33 9.75
C ALA A 54 3.47 -11.96 8.41
N CYS A 55 4.07 -11.49 7.32
CA CYS A 55 3.93 -12.08 6.00
C CYS A 55 5.21 -11.88 5.20
N HIS A 56 5.65 -12.93 4.50
CA HIS A 56 6.83 -12.88 3.64
C HIS A 56 8.13 -12.42 4.35
N GLY A 57 8.27 -12.69 5.65
CA GLY A 57 9.44 -12.26 6.44
C GLY A 57 9.44 -10.77 6.79
N SER A 58 8.32 -10.09 6.62
CA SER A 58 8.09 -8.71 7.04
C SER A 58 6.87 -8.63 7.97
N SER A 59 6.72 -7.51 8.67
CA SER A 59 5.58 -7.21 9.52
C SER A 59 4.76 -6.09 8.90
N TRP A 60 3.51 -6.38 8.55
CA TRP A 60 2.65 -5.48 7.79
C TRP A 60 1.48 -5.02 8.63
N SER A 61 1.06 -3.77 8.46
CA SER A 61 -0.19 -3.24 9.02
C SER A 61 -0.93 -2.41 7.97
N LEU A 62 -2.24 -2.24 8.16
CA LEU A 62 -3.06 -1.36 7.35
C LEU A 62 -3.24 -0.03 8.08
N ARG A 63 -2.89 1.09 7.43
CA ARG A 63 -3.30 2.44 7.82
C ARG A 63 -4.56 2.82 7.06
N VAL A 64 -5.55 3.30 7.79
CA VAL A 64 -6.82 3.76 7.25
C VAL A 64 -7.03 5.20 7.65
N TYR A 65 -7.35 6.06 6.69
CA TYR A 65 -7.76 7.44 6.88
C TYR A 65 -9.24 7.56 6.52
N PRO A 66 -10.16 7.37 7.48
CA PRO A 66 -11.58 7.26 7.18
C PRO A 66 -12.21 8.56 6.67
N GLY A 67 -11.58 9.70 6.97
CA GLY A 67 -11.93 11.05 6.50
C GLY A 67 -10.95 11.65 5.48
N GLY A 68 -10.06 10.83 4.90
CA GLY A 68 -9.03 11.24 3.95
C GLY A 68 -7.72 11.61 4.63
N CYS A 69 -6.59 11.44 3.93
CA CYS A 69 -5.30 11.92 4.41
C CYS A 69 -5.10 13.40 4.02
N MET A 70 -3.97 13.97 4.45
CA MET A 70 -3.69 15.40 4.20
C MET A 70 -3.63 15.73 2.72
N SER A 71 -3.18 14.78 1.89
CA SER A 71 -3.04 14.90 0.45
C SER A 71 -4.26 14.43 -0.36
N SER A 72 -5.32 13.92 0.28
CA SER A 72 -6.54 13.52 -0.44
C SER A 72 -7.16 14.72 -1.18
N ASP A 73 -7.93 14.46 -2.22
CA ASP A 73 -8.56 15.54 -3.00
C ASP A 73 -9.56 16.34 -2.14
N GLU A 74 -9.70 17.62 -2.45
CA GLU A 74 -10.71 18.50 -1.85
C GLU A 74 -12.06 18.36 -2.57
N GLY A 75 -13.15 18.73 -1.88
CA GLY A 75 -14.50 18.69 -2.45
C GLY A 75 -15.30 17.41 -2.14
N ALA A 76 -14.66 16.34 -1.69
CA ALA A 76 -15.32 15.15 -1.17
C ALA A 76 -14.53 14.51 -0.02
N ILE A 77 -15.17 13.58 0.70
CA ILE A 77 -14.53 12.81 1.78
C ILE A 77 -14.14 11.46 1.20
N TYR A 78 -12.85 11.28 0.92
CA TYR A 78 -12.29 10.00 0.50
C TYR A 78 -11.83 9.19 1.71
N VAL A 79 -11.82 7.86 1.57
CA VAL A 79 -11.09 6.97 2.47
C VAL A 79 -9.72 6.72 1.88
N GLY A 80 -8.67 6.90 2.69
CA GLY A 80 -7.30 6.56 2.31
C GLY A 80 -6.90 5.20 2.89
N LEU A 81 -6.34 4.31 2.07
CA LEU A 81 -5.88 2.98 2.50
C LEU A 81 -4.42 2.79 2.13
N PHE A 82 -3.59 2.46 3.12
CA PHE A 82 -2.14 2.29 2.95
C PHE A 82 -1.64 1.02 3.63
N LEU A 83 -0.87 0.22 2.88
CA LEU A 83 -0.07 -0.85 3.43
C LEU A 83 1.17 -0.23 4.08
N GLN A 84 1.51 -0.64 5.30
CA GLN A 84 2.69 -0.20 6.03
C GLN A 84 3.58 -1.38 6.36
N ASN A 85 4.88 -1.21 6.19
CA ASN A 85 5.89 -2.11 6.74
C ASN A 85 6.41 -1.58 8.09
N ASN A 86 6.46 -2.46 9.09
CA ASN A 86 6.80 -2.12 10.47
C ASN A 86 8.22 -2.51 10.90
N VAL A 87 8.98 -3.23 10.07
CA VAL A 87 10.26 -3.84 10.48
C VAL A 87 11.47 -3.05 9.97
N ILE A 88 11.28 -2.08 9.06
CA ILE A 88 12.41 -1.42 8.40
C ILE A 88 13.25 -0.59 9.39
N THR A 89 14.32 -1.21 9.86
CA THR A 89 15.40 -0.58 10.63
C THR A 89 16.55 -0.20 9.68
N GLU A 90 17.45 0.69 10.14
CA GLU A 90 18.61 1.11 9.32
C GLU A 90 19.50 -0.07 8.88
N SER A 91 19.49 -1.17 9.63
CA SER A 91 20.25 -2.38 9.33
C SER A 91 19.54 -3.35 8.36
N GLU A 92 18.22 -3.25 8.18
CA GLU A 92 17.45 -4.16 7.31
C GLU A 92 17.29 -3.66 5.86
N GLY A 93 17.62 -2.40 5.57
CA GLY A 93 17.64 -1.86 4.22
C GLY A 93 16.25 -1.47 3.68
N GLU A 94 15.87 -2.02 2.52
CA GLU A 94 14.60 -1.74 1.83
C GLU A 94 13.81 -3.01 1.56
N VAL A 95 12.47 -2.91 1.60
CA VAL A 95 11.56 -4.01 1.24
C VAL A 95 10.80 -3.61 0.00
N THR A 96 10.97 -4.35 -1.10
CA THR A 96 10.11 -4.18 -2.29
C THR A 96 8.94 -5.15 -2.23
N ALA A 97 7.71 -4.65 -2.31
CA ALA A 97 6.52 -5.48 -2.35
C ALA A 97 5.63 -5.13 -3.55
N LYS A 98 5.09 -6.17 -4.19
CA LYS A 98 4.00 -6.07 -5.16
C LYS A 98 2.71 -6.45 -4.45
N TYR A 99 1.72 -5.57 -4.40
CA TYR A 99 0.51 -5.78 -3.61
C TYR A 99 -0.74 -5.20 -4.30
N ARG A 100 -1.91 -5.67 -3.87
CA ARG A 100 -3.23 -5.09 -4.15
C ARG A 100 -3.88 -4.72 -2.82
N ILE A 101 -4.69 -3.67 -2.81
CA ILE A 101 -5.54 -3.34 -1.65
C ILE A 101 -6.99 -3.56 -2.07
N ARG A 102 -7.68 -4.42 -1.32
CA ARG A 102 -9.10 -4.73 -1.49
C ARG A 102 -9.89 -4.25 -0.29
N ALA A 103 -11.01 -3.59 -0.54
CA ALA A 103 -12.03 -3.30 0.45
C ALA A 103 -13.40 -3.66 -0.14
N GLY A 104 -14.13 -4.57 0.48
CA GLY A 104 -15.38 -5.10 -0.09
C GLY A 104 -15.22 -5.61 -1.54
N PRO A 105 -16.03 -5.12 -2.50
CA PRO A 105 -15.93 -5.48 -3.91
C PRO A 105 -14.77 -4.79 -4.65
N GLU A 106 -14.26 -3.66 -4.14
CA GLU A 106 -13.27 -2.84 -4.85
C GLU A 106 -11.84 -3.35 -4.63
N VAL A 107 -11.03 -3.34 -5.68
CA VAL A 107 -9.63 -3.78 -5.66
C VAL A 107 -8.77 -2.85 -6.49
N LEU A 108 -7.77 -2.22 -5.85
CA LEU A 108 -6.77 -1.41 -6.55
C LEU A 108 -5.40 -2.12 -6.58
N GLY A 109 -4.73 -2.02 -7.72
CA GLY A 109 -3.41 -2.61 -7.99
C GLY A 109 -3.42 -3.65 -9.13
N PRO A 110 -2.33 -4.43 -9.30
CA PRO A 110 -1.17 -4.49 -8.43
C PRO A 110 -0.27 -3.25 -8.54
N THR A 111 0.29 -2.82 -7.42
CA THR A 111 1.29 -1.76 -7.33
C THR A 111 2.59 -2.34 -6.78
N VAL A 112 3.73 -1.84 -7.26
CA VAL A 112 5.06 -2.19 -6.73
C VAL A 112 5.60 -0.97 -6.00
N SER A 113 5.90 -1.13 -4.70
CA SER A 113 6.45 -0.06 -3.88
C SER A 113 7.70 -0.51 -3.14
N VAL A 114 8.61 0.42 -2.96
CA VAL A 114 9.84 0.24 -2.17
C VAL A 114 9.62 0.89 -0.81
N PHE A 115 9.51 0.05 0.21
CA PHE A 115 9.37 0.47 1.59
C PHE A 115 10.76 0.71 2.15
N THR A 116 10.96 1.86 2.78
CA THR A 116 12.21 2.27 3.44
C THR A 116 11.90 2.87 4.81
N LYS A 117 12.92 3.16 5.63
CA LYS A 117 12.72 3.89 6.89
C LYS A 117 12.08 5.27 6.66
N ALA A 118 12.43 5.95 5.57
CA ALA A 118 11.90 7.28 5.25
C ALA A 118 10.49 7.23 4.65
N SER A 119 10.13 6.15 3.95
CA SER A 119 8.81 5.92 3.37
C SER A 119 8.38 4.48 3.61
N ASN A 120 7.83 4.23 4.80
CA ASN A 120 7.48 2.88 5.24
C ASN A 120 6.01 2.51 4.99
N TYR A 121 5.28 3.30 4.21
CA TYR A 121 3.89 3.03 3.87
C TYR A 121 3.55 3.55 2.47
N TRP A 122 2.71 2.80 1.77
CA TRP A 122 2.29 3.09 0.40
C TRP A 122 0.84 2.64 0.19
N GLY A 123 0.11 3.33 -0.68
CA GLY A 123 -1.31 3.09 -0.85
C GLY A 123 -2.00 4.15 -1.69
N TYR A 124 -3.28 4.33 -1.42
CA TYR A 124 -4.17 5.21 -2.17
C TYR A 124 -4.76 6.24 -1.22
N GLU A 125 -4.44 7.52 -1.45
CA GLU A 125 -4.97 8.65 -0.70
C GLU A 125 -6.46 8.88 -0.97
N ASN A 126 -6.90 8.62 -2.20
CA ASN A 126 -8.28 8.68 -2.64
C ASN A 126 -8.73 7.28 -3.09
N TYR A 127 -8.82 6.31 -2.17
CA TYR A 127 -9.18 4.94 -2.52
C TYR A 127 -10.62 4.87 -3.06
N LEU A 128 -11.57 5.39 -2.29
CA LEU A 128 -12.98 5.49 -2.66
C LEU A 128 -13.65 6.55 -1.77
N LEU A 129 -14.83 7.05 -2.16
CA LEU A 129 -15.59 7.97 -1.33
C LEU A 129 -16.07 7.29 -0.05
N ARG A 130 -16.03 8.00 1.08
CA ARG A 130 -16.58 7.50 2.35
C ARG A 130 -18.07 7.17 2.22
N SER A 131 -18.81 7.92 1.41
CA SER A 131 -20.24 7.65 1.14
C SER A 131 -20.47 6.26 0.56
N ASP A 132 -19.55 5.76 -0.26
CA ASP A 132 -19.71 4.48 -0.94
C ASP A 132 -19.54 3.33 0.05
N PHE A 133 -18.58 3.44 0.99
CA PHE A 133 -18.47 2.50 2.10
C PHE A 133 -19.73 2.45 2.96
N LEU A 134 -20.36 3.61 3.18
CA LEU A 134 -21.54 3.72 4.04
C LEU A 134 -22.85 3.42 3.30
N ASN A 135 -22.82 3.23 1.99
CA ASN A 135 -24.00 2.89 1.19
C ASN A 135 -24.29 1.39 1.29
N PRO A 136 -25.42 0.95 1.89
CA PRO A 136 -25.73 -0.46 2.02
C PRO A 136 -25.84 -1.21 0.69
N SER A 137 -26.15 -0.51 -0.40
CA SER A 137 -26.27 -1.09 -1.75
C SER A 137 -24.92 -1.50 -2.34
N GLU A 138 -23.83 -0.88 -1.87
CA GLU A 138 -22.47 -1.11 -2.37
C GLU A 138 -21.76 -2.28 -1.65
N ARG A 139 -22.35 -2.79 -0.57
CA ARG A 139 -21.94 -4.03 0.13
C ARG A 139 -20.49 -4.01 0.63
N PHE A 140 -19.98 -2.84 1.00
CA PHE A 140 -18.68 -2.70 1.65
C PHE A 140 -18.71 -3.15 3.11
N LEU A 141 -19.79 -2.86 3.83
CA LEU A 141 -19.95 -3.22 5.24
C LEU A 141 -20.85 -4.43 5.41
N VAL A 142 -20.40 -5.40 6.21
CA VAL A 142 -21.20 -6.52 6.70
C VAL A 142 -21.28 -6.38 8.22
N ASP A 143 -22.47 -6.15 8.76
CA ASP A 143 -22.71 -5.91 10.20
C ASP A 143 -21.79 -4.81 10.79
N GLY A 144 -21.63 -3.70 10.05
CA GLY A 144 -20.77 -2.56 10.45
C GLY A 144 -19.26 -2.83 10.35
N THR A 145 -18.86 -3.99 9.81
CA THR A 145 -17.46 -4.36 9.60
C THR A 145 -17.08 -4.22 8.14
N LEU A 146 -16.01 -3.45 7.88
CA LEU A 146 -15.33 -3.42 6.58
C LEU A 146 -14.32 -4.56 6.45
#